data_AF-A0A7J4SZP4-F1
#
_entry.id   AF-A0A7J4SZP4-F1
#
_cell.length_a   1.000
_cell.length_b   1.000
_cell.length_c   1.000
_cell.angle_alpha   90.00
_cell.angle_beta   90.00
_cell.angle_gamma   90.00
#
_symmetry.space_group_name_H-M   'P 1'
#
loop_
_entity.id
_entity.type
_entity.pdbx_description
1 polymer ?
#
loop_
_entity_poly.entity_id
_entity_poly.type
_entity_poly.pdbx_seq_one_letter_code
_entity_poly.pdbx_strand_id
1 'polypeptide(L)'
;MTETDIATQAVDTVGVNQATVLAIIGIIVAGILVRFLTMAFAPSLLKKIIRSKNLQHKTVKNSDKALGSAVGAFVSYLLAIQLVNAVEDGSTTYVMPDIMITILPNIFQFIIALALVIWAFRLVNVIQDVVLILDSDGVADSSDKTLISALESVMRFVIVFIGSVFIADAIGLNLTSLIAGLGISGLALALAAKDTISNFFGAVTVLLDRPFKVGDWVVVGASQGEVIEINLRTTLIRTGIDTVITIPNANLVSTPVENYGKRRWRRWQSMLHFDLNSNPDNVEAFRDDVLKSIMENAATMNEDSSWCRVNDISATSIDVSLNLYWDVQGGADERQEKEKFLLEVMQLAKNHELRFYDNRIRQQM
;
A
#
# COMPACT_ATOMS: atom_id res chain seq x y z
N MET A 1 -25.38 -62.12 -34.84
CA MET A 1 -25.21 -60.91 -34.02
C MET A 1 -23.74 -60.55 -34.05
N THR A 2 -23.39 -59.50 -34.77
CA THR A 2 -22.03 -58.93 -34.80
C THR A 2 -21.81 -58.09 -33.53
N GLU A 3 -20.56 -57.86 -33.11
CA GLU A 3 -20.23 -57.00 -31.95
C GLU A 3 -20.88 -55.60 -32.02
N THR A 4 -21.11 -55.10 -33.24
CA THR A 4 -21.83 -53.85 -33.52
C THR A 4 -23.30 -53.88 -33.11
N ASP A 5 -24.00 -55.02 -33.19
CA ASP A 5 -25.40 -55.14 -32.76
C ASP A 5 -25.52 -55.10 -31.24
N ILE A 6 -24.55 -55.67 -30.53
CA ILE A 6 -24.53 -55.72 -29.05
C ILE A 6 -24.28 -54.33 -28.48
N ALA A 7 -23.36 -53.56 -29.09
CA ALA A 7 -23.11 -52.17 -28.72
C ALA A 7 -24.32 -51.26 -28.99
N THR A 8 -25.06 -51.52 -30.07
CA THR A 8 -26.24 -50.72 -30.43
C THR A 8 -27.43 -51.00 -29.51
N GLN A 9 -27.68 -52.26 -29.14
CA GLN A 9 -28.71 -52.63 -28.16
C GLN A 9 -28.42 -52.14 -26.72
N ALA A 10 -27.14 -52.07 -26.33
CA ALA A 10 -26.74 -51.54 -25.03
C ALA A 10 -26.93 -50.01 -24.92
N VAL A 11 -26.88 -49.29 -26.04
CA VAL A 11 -27.08 -47.83 -26.10
C VAL A 11 -28.57 -47.49 -26.00
N ASP A 12 -29.43 -48.24 -26.70
CA ASP A 12 -30.89 -48.06 -26.64
C ASP A 12 -31.50 -48.42 -25.27
N THR A 13 -30.85 -49.30 -24.49
CA THR A 13 -31.33 -49.69 -23.14
C THR A 13 -31.06 -48.66 -22.05
N VAL A 14 -30.14 -47.71 -22.27
CA VAL A 14 -29.80 -46.63 -21.32
C VAL A 14 -30.53 -45.31 -21.64
N GLY A 15 -31.30 -45.28 -22.74
CA GLY A 15 -32.06 -44.10 -23.17
C GLY A 15 -31.19 -43.00 -23.78
N VAL A 16 -29.98 -43.34 -24.25
CA VAL A 16 -29.05 -42.43 -24.92
C VAL A 16 -28.91 -42.90 -26.36
N ASN A 17 -28.97 -42.02 -27.36
CA ASN A 17 -28.76 -42.42 -28.75
C ASN A 17 -27.27 -42.39 -29.15
N GLN A 18 -26.92 -43.04 -30.28
CA GLN A 18 -25.52 -43.11 -30.76
C GLN A 18 -24.88 -41.73 -30.99
N ALA A 19 -25.66 -40.75 -31.47
CA ALA A 19 -25.17 -39.39 -31.72
C ALA A 19 -24.76 -38.67 -30.42
N THR A 20 -25.53 -38.82 -29.34
CA THR A 20 -25.18 -38.27 -28.03
C THR A 20 -23.91 -38.91 -27.47
N VAL A 21 -23.76 -40.24 -27.61
CA VAL A 21 -22.54 -40.93 -27.18
C VAL A 21 -21.30 -40.40 -27.92
N LEU A 22 -21.39 -40.22 -29.24
CA LEU A 22 -20.31 -39.64 -30.05
C LEU A 22 -20.00 -38.20 -29.66
N ALA A 23 -21.02 -37.38 -29.38
CA ALA A 23 -20.83 -36.01 -28.92
C ALA A 23 -20.08 -35.97 -27.58
N ILE A 24 -20.47 -36.79 -26.60
CA ILE A 24 -19.80 -36.87 -25.29
C ILE A 24 -18.34 -37.33 -25.43
N ILE A 25 -18.07 -38.34 -26.26
CA ILE A 25 -16.70 -38.76 -26.56
C ILE A 25 -15.92 -37.60 -27.19
N GLY A 26 -16.51 -36.88 -28.13
CA GLY A 26 -15.92 -35.68 -28.74
C GLY A 26 -15.58 -34.60 -27.73
N ILE A 27 -16.47 -34.34 -26.76
CA ILE A 27 -16.27 -33.38 -25.67
C ILE A 27 -15.07 -33.77 -24.78
N ILE A 28 -14.97 -35.06 -24.44
CA ILE A 28 -13.86 -35.59 -23.62
C ILE A 28 -12.54 -35.48 -24.40
N VAL A 29 -12.54 -35.89 -25.68
CA VAL A 29 -11.35 -35.82 -26.54
C VAL A 29 -10.91 -34.38 -26.73
N ALA A 30 -11.84 -33.45 -26.99
CA ALA A 30 -11.55 -32.03 -27.09
C ALA A 30 -10.93 -31.47 -25.80
N GLY A 31 -11.49 -31.82 -24.64
CA GLY A 31 -10.93 -31.44 -23.33
C GLY A 31 -9.52 -31.97 -23.11
N ILE A 32 -9.27 -33.23 -23.46
CA ILE A 32 -7.93 -33.85 -23.36
C ILE A 32 -6.94 -33.18 -24.31
N LEU A 33 -7.34 -32.89 -25.55
CA LEU A 33 -6.49 -32.17 -26.52
C LEU A 33 -6.14 -30.78 -26.02
N VAL A 34 -7.13 -30.01 -25.55
CA VAL A 34 -6.92 -28.68 -24.96
C VAL A 34 -6.01 -28.77 -23.73
N ARG A 35 -6.19 -29.78 -22.88
CA ARG A 35 -5.31 -30.04 -21.73
C ARG A 35 -3.85 -30.26 -22.16
N PHE A 36 -3.59 -31.04 -23.21
CA PHE A 36 -2.23 -31.24 -23.71
C PHE A 36 -1.65 -29.97 -24.37
N LEU A 37 -2.45 -29.26 -25.17
CA LEU A 37 -2.04 -27.99 -25.78
C LEU A 37 -1.66 -26.94 -24.73
N THR A 38 -2.48 -26.81 -23.70
CA THR A 38 -2.22 -25.88 -22.59
C THR A 38 -1.01 -26.30 -21.77
N MET A 39 -0.81 -27.59 -21.49
CA MET A 39 0.42 -28.08 -20.86
C MET A 39 1.67 -27.81 -21.70
N ALA A 40 1.58 -27.87 -23.04
CA ALA A 40 2.70 -27.58 -23.92
C ALA A 40 3.02 -26.07 -23.96
N PHE A 41 2.00 -25.21 -23.89
CA PHE A 41 2.15 -23.77 -24.06
C PHE A 41 2.36 -23.00 -22.75
N ALA A 42 1.69 -23.40 -21.66
CA ALA A 42 1.76 -22.72 -20.37
C ALA A 42 3.19 -22.55 -19.83
N PRO A 43 4.11 -23.54 -19.96
CA PRO A 43 5.48 -23.36 -19.52
C PRO A 43 6.22 -22.23 -20.25
N SER A 44 5.94 -22.05 -21.53
CA SER A 44 6.59 -21.02 -22.37
C SER A 44 6.17 -19.61 -21.96
N LEU A 45 4.90 -19.42 -21.57
CA LEU A 45 4.40 -18.16 -21.04
C LEU A 45 4.96 -17.88 -19.63
N LEU A 46 4.91 -18.87 -18.74
CA LEU A 46 5.36 -18.73 -17.35
C LEU A 46 6.87 -18.44 -17.27
N LYS A 47 7.68 -19.05 -18.14
CA LYS A 47 9.13 -18.75 -18.24
C LYS A 47 9.43 -17.30 -18.63
N LYS A 48 8.53 -16.63 -19.34
CA LYS A 48 8.70 -15.22 -19.73
C LYS A 48 8.52 -14.25 -18.55
N ILE A 49 7.77 -14.68 -17.54
CA ILE A 49 7.44 -13.90 -16.34
C ILE A 49 8.41 -14.25 -15.19
N ILE A 50 8.74 -15.53 -15.01
CA ILE A 50 9.60 -16.01 -13.92
C ILE A 50 11.06 -15.93 -14.37
N ARG A 51 11.83 -14.94 -13.90
CA ARG A 51 13.25 -14.75 -14.28
C ARG A 51 14.24 -15.73 -13.62
N SER A 52 13.90 -16.37 -12.49
CA SER A 52 14.83 -17.25 -11.75
C SER A 52 14.79 -18.71 -12.23
N LYS A 53 15.96 -19.26 -12.61
CA LYS A 53 16.11 -20.62 -13.17
C LYS A 53 15.73 -21.74 -12.19
N ASN A 54 15.91 -21.54 -10.88
CA ASN A 54 15.57 -22.55 -9.86
C ASN A 54 14.05 -22.66 -9.62
N LEU A 55 13.33 -21.52 -9.64
CA LEU A 55 11.87 -21.49 -9.56
C LEU A 55 11.19 -22.04 -10.81
N GLN A 56 11.80 -21.86 -11.99
CA GLN A 56 11.24 -22.37 -13.24
C GLN A 56 11.09 -23.90 -13.23
N HIS A 57 12.02 -24.65 -12.67
CA HIS A 57 12.01 -26.11 -12.80
C HIS A 57 10.99 -26.80 -11.86
N LYS A 58 10.75 -26.25 -10.67
CA LYS A 58 9.89 -26.86 -9.64
C LYS A 58 8.42 -26.41 -9.74
N THR A 59 8.21 -25.14 -10.12
CA THR A 59 6.88 -24.52 -10.19
C THR A 59 6.23 -24.70 -11.56
N VAL A 60 6.95 -24.41 -12.65
CA VAL A 60 6.36 -24.41 -13.99
C VAL A 60 6.00 -25.82 -14.46
N LYS A 61 6.84 -26.81 -14.14
CA LYS A 61 6.67 -28.23 -14.51
C LYS A 61 5.58 -28.97 -13.72
N ASN A 62 5.14 -28.39 -12.60
CA ASN A 62 4.09 -28.97 -11.77
C ASN A 62 2.78 -28.21 -11.90
N SER A 63 2.79 -26.88 -12.08
CA SER A 63 1.55 -26.10 -12.22
C SER A 63 0.88 -26.23 -13.58
N ASP A 64 1.63 -26.55 -14.63
CA ASP A 64 1.15 -26.84 -16.00
C ASP A 64 0.06 -27.93 -16.04
N LYS A 65 0.20 -29.00 -15.22
CA LYS A 65 -0.75 -30.10 -15.21
C LYS A 65 -2.10 -29.72 -14.63
N ALA A 66 -2.10 -28.97 -13.53
CA ALA A 66 -3.34 -28.53 -12.87
C ALA A 66 -4.04 -27.46 -13.72
N LEU A 67 -3.28 -26.49 -14.25
CA LEU A 67 -3.81 -25.47 -15.16
C LEU A 67 -4.38 -26.08 -16.44
N GLY A 68 -3.67 -27.01 -17.08
CA GLY A 68 -4.17 -27.65 -18.29
C GLY A 68 -5.39 -28.52 -18.04
N SER A 69 -5.48 -29.14 -16.86
CA SER A 69 -6.69 -29.90 -16.47
C SER A 69 -7.90 -28.96 -16.25
N ALA A 70 -7.69 -27.79 -15.63
CA ALA A 70 -8.74 -26.80 -15.44
C ALA A 70 -9.24 -26.23 -16.78
N VAL A 71 -8.33 -25.84 -17.69
CA VAL A 71 -8.71 -25.28 -18.99
C VAL A 71 -9.35 -26.34 -19.89
N GLY A 72 -8.82 -27.56 -19.91
CA GLY A 72 -9.43 -28.68 -20.64
C GLY A 72 -10.85 -28.99 -20.16
N ALA A 73 -11.05 -29.08 -18.84
CA ALA A 73 -12.36 -29.30 -18.26
C ALA A 73 -13.32 -28.12 -18.49
N PHE A 74 -12.82 -26.88 -18.54
CA PHE A 74 -13.61 -25.70 -18.89
C PHE A 74 -14.14 -25.76 -20.33
N VAL A 75 -13.30 -26.14 -21.29
CA VAL A 75 -13.77 -26.34 -22.67
C VAL A 75 -14.78 -27.49 -22.74
N SER A 76 -14.53 -28.60 -22.05
CA SER A 76 -15.49 -29.70 -21.99
C SER A 76 -16.82 -29.28 -21.35
N TYR A 77 -16.80 -28.43 -20.32
CA TYR A 77 -17.98 -27.88 -19.68
C TYR A 77 -18.80 -27.01 -20.64
N LEU A 78 -18.15 -26.12 -21.39
CA LEU A 78 -18.85 -25.28 -22.39
C LEU A 78 -19.50 -26.12 -23.49
N LEU A 79 -18.80 -27.13 -23.99
CA LEU A 79 -19.37 -28.03 -24.99
C LEU A 79 -20.48 -28.91 -24.42
N ALA A 80 -20.37 -29.32 -23.14
CA ALA A 80 -21.43 -30.04 -22.45
C ALA A 80 -22.68 -29.19 -22.28
N ILE A 81 -22.56 -27.90 -21.93
CA ILE A 81 -23.69 -26.95 -21.90
C ILE A 81 -24.31 -26.83 -23.29
N GLN A 82 -23.50 -26.66 -24.35
CA GLN A 82 -24.04 -26.57 -25.71
C GLN A 82 -24.81 -27.83 -26.11
N LEU A 83 -24.30 -29.02 -25.75
CA LEU A 83 -24.99 -30.29 -25.99
C LEU A 83 -26.30 -30.40 -25.19
N VAL A 84 -26.28 -30.00 -23.91
CA VAL A 84 -27.46 -29.97 -23.05
C VAL A 84 -28.53 -29.03 -23.60
N ASN A 85 -28.17 -27.79 -23.94
CA ASN A 85 -29.10 -26.82 -24.52
C ASN A 85 -29.70 -27.34 -25.82
N ALA A 86 -28.91 -28.00 -26.67
CA ALA A 86 -29.43 -28.60 -27.89
C ALA A 86 -30.47 -29.70 -27.63
N VAL A 87 -30.33 -30.47 -26.56
CA VAL A 87 -31.34 -31.47 -26.15
C VAL A 87 -32.59 -30.79 -25.58
N GLU A 88 -32.43 -29.79 -24.72
CA GLU A 88 -33.55 -29.05 -24.11
C GLU A 88 -34.36 -28.26 -25.15
N ASP A 89 -33.72 -27.72 -26.18
CA ASP A 89 -34.36 -27.04 -27.31
C ASP A 89 -35.13 -28.00 -28.25
N GLY A 90 -35.16 -29.30 -27.93
CA GLY A 90 -35.95 -30.30 -28.66
C GLY A 90 -35.25 -30.84 -29.91
N SER A 91 -33.91 -30.83 -29.97
CA SER A 91 -33.19 -31.47 -31.07
C SER A 91 -33.53 -32.97 -31.17
N THR A 92 -33.95 -33.40 -32.36
CA THR A 92 -34.15 -34.83 -32.66
C THR A 92 -32.85 -35.60 -32.84
N THR A 93 -31.71 -34.89 -32.91
CA THR A 93 -30.39 -35.48 -33.16
C THR A 93 -29.80 -36.07 -31.88
N TYR A 94 -30.05 -35.47 -30.73
CA TYR A 94 -29.46 -35.86 -29.45
C TYR A 94 -30.56 -36.29 -28.49
N VAL A 95 -30.45 -37.51 -27.97
CA VAL A 95 -31.37 -38.05 -26.97
C VAL A 95 -30.54 -38.54 -25.80
N MET A 96 -30.89 -38.10 -24.59
CA MET A 96 -30.35 -38.59 -23.33
C MET A 96 -31.36 -38.42 -22.18
N PRO A 97 -31.27 -39.21 -21.10
CA PRO A 97 -32.14 -39.07 -19.93
C PRO A 97 -31.89 -37.75 -19.18
N ASP A 98 -32.92 -37.23 -18.50
CA ASP A 98 -32.86 -36.00 -17.70
C ASP A 98 -31.73 -35.98 -16.65
N ILE A 99 -31.42 -37.16 -16.09
CA ILE A 99 -30.32 -37.34 -15.15
C ILE A 99 -28.98 -36.93 -15.79
N MET A 100 -28.77 -37.26 -17.08
CA MET A 100 -27.54 -36.95 -17.80
C MET A 100 -27.43 -35.46 -18.11
N ILE A 101 -28.56 -34.80 -18.37
CA ILE A 101 -28.65 -33.34 -18.59
C ILE A 101 -28.09 -32.57 -17.39
N THR A 102 -28.41 -33.03 -16.18
CA THR A 102 -27.92 -32.40 -14.94
C THR A 102 -26.49 -32.82 -14.59
N ILE A 103 -26.17 -34.11 -14.69
CA ILE A 103 -24.88 -34.64 -14.20
C ILE A 103 -23.70 -34.27 -15.12
N LEU A 104 -23.89 -34.29 -16.44
CA LEU A 104 -22.80 -34.08 -17.39
C LEU A 104 -22.06 -32.74 -17.21
N PRO A 105 -22.73 -31.57 -17.20
CA PRO A 105 -22.05 -30.30 -16.92
C PRO A 105 -21.50 -30.23 -15.50
N ASN A 106 -22.20 -30.76 -14.50
CA ASN A 106 -21.79 -30.75 -13.09
C ASN A 106 -20.47 -31.51 -12.85
N ILE A 107 -20.25 -32.64 -13.54
CA ILE A 107 -18.98 -33.38 -13.47
C ILE A 107 -17.82 -32.51 -13.98
N PHE A 108 -17.98 -31.83 -15.12
CA PHE A 108 -16.92 -30.97 -15.64
C PHE A 108 -16.68 -29.76 -14.73
N GLN A 109 -17.74 -29.15 -14.20
CA GLN A 109 -17.65 -28.08 -13.21
C GLN A 109 -16.89 -28.52 -11.96
N PHE A 110 -17.15 -29.73 -11.45
CA PHE A 110 -16.42 -30.32 -10.33
C PHE A 110 -14.94 -30.51 -10.64
N ILE A 111 -14.60 -31.04 -11.83
CA ILE A 111 -13.22 -31.21 -12.27
C ILE A 111 -12.49 -29.86 -12.36
N ILE A 112 -13.16 -28.81 -12.87
CA ILE A 112 -12.61 -27.46 -12.93
C ILE A 112 -12.33 -26.95 -11.51
N ALA A 113 -13.32 -27.01 -10.61
CA ALA A 113 -13.18 -26.54 -9.24
C ALA A 113 -12.01 -27.25 -8.52
N LEU A 114 -11.94 -28.58 -8.62
CA LEU A 114 -10.85 -29.37 -8.04
C LEU A 114 -9.49 -29.02 -8.65
N ALA A 115 -9.41 -28.88 -9.99
CA ALA A 115 -8.18 -28.52 -10.67
C ALA A 115 -7.69 -27.12 -10.29
N LEU A 116 -8.60 -26.15 -10.13
CA LEU A 116 -8.30 -24.80 -9.68
C LEU A 116 -7.81 -24.77 -8.23
N VAL A 117 -8.43 -25.54 -7.33
CA VAL A 117 -7.98 -25.67 -5.92
C VAL A 117 -6.57 -26.24 -5.87
N ILE A 118 -6.31 -27.36 -6.57
CA ILE A 118 -4.99 -27.99 -6.63
C ILE A 118 -3.96 -27.01 -7.21
N TRP A 119 -4.33 -26.27 -8.26
CA TRP A 119 -3.47 -25.26 -8.87
C TRP A 119 -3.16 -24.12 -7.90
N ALA A 120 -4.16 -23.57 -7.20
CA ALA A 120 -3.99 -22.51 -6.22
C ALA A 120 -3.09 -22.94 -5.04
N PHE A 121 -3.26 -24.15 -4.52
CA PHE A 121 -2.37 -24.71 -3.49
C PHE A 121 -0.92 -24.79 -3.95
N ARG A 122 -0.69 -25.14 -5.22
CA ARG A 122 0.66 -25.17 -5.78
C ARG A 122 1.26 -23.76 -5.84
N LEU A 123 0.48 -22.73 -6.15
CA LEU A 123 0.94 -21.34 -6.15
C LEU A 123 1.38 -20.87 -4.76
N VAL A 124 0.70 -21.29 -3.69
CA VAL A 124 1.09 -20.94 -2.33
C VAL A 124 2.49 -21.45 -1.98
N ASN A 125 2.83 -22.67 -2.40
CA ASN A 125 4.16 -23.24 -2.16
C ASN A 125 5.27 -22.49 -2.91
N VAL A 126 4.93 -21.78 -4.00
CA VAL A 126 5.88 -20.94 -4.75
C VAL A 126 6.35 -19.76 -3.91
N ILE A 127 5.49 -19.23 -3.04
CA ILE A 127 5.81 -18.07 -2.20
C ILE A 127 6.96 -18.44 -1.26
N GLN A 128 6.97 -19.63 -0.67
CA GLN A 128 8.10 -20.13 0.13
C GLN A 128 9.39 -20.19 -0.69
N ASP A 129 9.33 -20.79 -1.89
CA ASP A 129 10.50 -20.94 -2.76
C ASP A 129 11.04 -19.56 -3.21
N VAL A 130 10.17 -18.57 -3.48
CA VAL A 130 10.59 -17.20 -3.83
C VAL A 130 11.29 -16.54 -2.66
N VAL A 131 10.71 -16.60 -1.46
CA VAL A 131 11.26 -15.90 -0.30
C VAL A 131 12.60 -16.51 0.13
N LEU A 132 12.73 -17.85 0.09
CA LEU A 132 14.00 -18.53 0.35
C LEU A 132 15.10 -18.21 -0.68
N ILE A 133 14.74 -17.77 -1.89
CA ILE A 133 15.69 -17.38 -2.94
C ILE A 133 16.05 -15.89 -2.84
N LEU A 134 15.16 -15.05 -2.30
CA LEU A 134 15.42 -13.63 -2.03
C LEU A 134 16.20 -13.42 -0.72
N ASP A 135 16.16 -14.38 0.20
CA ASP A 135 17.05 -14.45 1.37
C ASP A 135 18.47 -14.86 0.91
N SER A 136 19.18 -13.95 0.25
CA SER A 136 20.54 -14.17 -0.27
C SER A 136 21.60 -14.31 0.84
N ASP A 137 21.23 -13.94 2.07
CA ASP A 137 22.18 -13.75 3.17
C ASP A 137 22.07 -14.89 4.19
N GLY A 138 21.02 -15.73 4.10
CA GLY A 138 20.75 -16.84 5.02
C GLY A 138 20.36 -16.38 6.43
N VAL A 139 20.03 -15.10 6.57
CA VAL A 139 19.65 -14.43 7.82
C VAL A 139 18.17 -14.07 7.77
N ALA A 140 17.31 -14.92 7.20
CA ALA A 140 15.89 -14.85 7.54
C ALA A 140 15.75 -15.06 9.05
N ASP A 141 15.48 -13.95 9.75
CA ASP A 141 15.20 -13.94 11.16
C ASP A 141 14.03 -14.91 11.43
N SER A 142 14.03 -15.50 12.61
CA SER A 142 12.96 -16.38 13.10
C SER A 142 11.57 -15.75 12.92
N SER A 143 11.51 -14.42 13.01
CA SER A 143 10.34 -13.58 12.75
C SER A 143 9.80 -13.69 11.32
N ASP A 144 10.66 -13.60 10.30
CA ASP A 144 10.25 -13.62 8.89
C ASP A 144 9.68 -14.98 8.49
N LYS A 145 10.32 -16.06 8.94
CA LYS A 145 9.84 -17.44 8.71
C LYS A 145 8.47 -17.66 9.33
N THR A 146 8.24 -17.09 10.51
CA THR A 146 6.95 -17.16 11.21
C THR A 146 5.86 -16.40 10.44
N LEU A 147 6.17 -15.20 9.95
CA LEU A 147 5.24 -14.40 9.13
C LEU A 147 4.87 -15.10 7.81
N ILE A 148 5.84 -15.68 7.12
CA ILE A 148 5.62 -16.42 5.87
C ILE A 148 4.72 -17.63 6.12
N SER A 149 4.99 -18.40 7.18
CA SER A 149 4.19 -19.57 7.56
C SER A 149 2.75 -19.19 7.96
N ALA A 150 2.58 -18.07 8.68
CA ALA A 150 1.27 -17.54 9.00
C ALA A 150 0.50 -17.13 7.74
N LEU A 151 1.15 -16.40 6.83
CA LEU A 151 0.54 -15.97 5.56
C LEU A 151 0.14 -17.18 4.69
N GLU A 152 1.00 -18.19 4.61
CA GLU A 152 0.71 -19.46 3.93
C GLU A 152 -0.52 -20.15 4.53
N SER A 153 -0.59 -20.24 5.86
CA SER A 153 -1.72 -20.87 6.54
C SER A 153 -3.03 -20.14 6.23
N VAL A 154 -3.01 -18.80 6.23
CA VAL A 154 -4.16 -17.97 5.84
C VAL A 154 -4.53 -18.19 4.37
N MET A 155 -3.57 -18.19 3.45
CA MET A 155 -3.85 -18.43 2.02
C MET A 155 -4.42 -19.83 1.77
N ARG A 156 -3.86 -20.86 2.41
CA ARG A 156 -4.39 -22.23 2.31
C ARG A 156 -5.81 -22.32 2.85
N PHE A 157 -6.09 -21.69 3.99
CA PHE A 157 -7.44 -21.62 4.54
C PHE A 157 -8.40 -20.97 3.53
N VAL A 158 -8.03 -19.81 2.96
CA VAL A 158 -8.85 -19.10 1.95
C VAL A 158 -9.08 -19.97 0.70
N ILE A 159 -8.06 -20.68 0.22
CA ILE A 159 -8.17 -21.55 -0.96
C ILE A 159 -9.11 -22.74 -0.68
N VAL A 160 -8.98 -23.41 0.46
CA VAL A 160 -9.90 -24.49 0.85
C VAL A 160 -11.31 -23.96 1.00
N PHE A 161 -11.44 -22.82 1.66
CA PHE A 161 -12.73 -22.21 1.93
C PHE A 161 -13.45 -21.86 0.62
N ILE A 162 -12.83 -21.08 -0.26
CA ILE A 162 -13.37 -20.73 -1.59
C ILE A 162 -13.58 -21.99 -2.44
N GLY A 163 -12.61 -22.90 -2.44
CA GLY A 163 -12.68 -24.17 -3.17
C GLY A 163 -13.87 -25.02 -2.75
N SER A 164 -14.16 -25.08 -1.46
CA SER A 164 -15.30 -25.83 -0.93
C SER A 164 -16.64 -25.27 -1.42
N VAL A 165 -16.76 -23.95 -1.57
CA VAL A 165 -17.95 -23.30 -2.16
C VAL A 165 -18.14 -23.70 -3.62
N PHE A 166 -17.08 -23.65 -4.44
CA PHE A 166 -17.18 -24.07 -5.84
C PHE A 166 -17.47 -25.56 -6.01
N ILE A 167 -16.92 -26.40 -5.13
CA ILE A 167 -17.20 -27.84 -5.12
C ILE A 167 -18.65 -28.10 -4.69
N ALA A 168 -19.16 -27.38 -3.68
CA ALA A 168 -20.55 -27.46 -3.24
C ALA A 168 -21.53 -27.09 -4.36
N ASP A 169 -21.21 -26.05 -5.14
CA ASP A 169 -21.99 -25.66 -6.32
C ASP A 169 -22.04 -26.79 -7.35
N ALA A 170 -20.88 -27.37 -7.66
CA ALA A 170 -20.77 -28.42 -8.67
C ALA A 170 -21.53 -29.72 -8.32
N ILE A 171 -21.77 -29.98 -7.04
CA ILE A 171 -22.60 -31.11 -6.59
C ILE A 171 -24.10 -30.75 -6.46
N GLY A 172 -24.49 -29.53 -6.84
CA GLY A 172 -25.88 -29.07 -6.87
C GLY A 172 -26.42 -28.56 -5.52
N LEU A 173 -25.54 -28.21 -4.57
CA LEU A 173 -26.00 -27.56 -3.34
C LEU A 173 -26.42 -26.12 -3.62
N ASN A 174 -27.56 -25.69 -3.04
CA ASN A 174 -28.02 -24.33 -3.17
C ASN A 174 -27.09 -23.37 -2.41
N LEU A 175 -26.25 -22.64 -3.13
CA LEU A 175 -25.32 -21.69 -2.55
C LEU A 175 -25.97 -20.42 -1.99
N THR A 176 -27.24 -20.15 -2.27
CA THR A 176 -27.91 -18.90 -1.86
C THR A 176 -27.85 -18.70 -0.35
N SER A 177 -28.17 -19.75 0.42
CA SER A 177 -28.13 -19.71 1.89
C SER A 177 -26.70 -19.58 2.42
N LEU A 178 -25.73 -20.21 1.75
CA LEU A 178 -24.32 -20.11 2.12
C LEU A 178 -23.80 -18.70 1.87
N ILE A 179 -23.97 -18.18 0.66
CA ILE A 179 -23.57 -16.82 0.26
C ILE A 179 -24.22 -15.77 1.17
N ALA A 180 -25.51 -15.93 1.53
CA ALA A 180 -26.19 -15.03 2.46
C ALA A 180 -25.51 -15.00 3.85
N GLY A 181 -25.15 -16.16 4.42
CA GLY A 181 -24.42 -16.24 5.69
C GLY A 181 -22.98 -15.71 5.61
N LEU A 182 -22.33 -15.92 4.45
CA LEU A 182 -20.99 -15.41 4.18
C LEU A 182 -20.95 -13.89 4.01
N GLY A 183 -22.00 -13.28 3.49
CA GLY A 183 -22.09 -11.82 3.37
C GLY A 183 -21.98 -11.12 4.73
N ILE A 184 -22.72 -11.60 5.73
CA ILE A 184 -22.70 -11.04 7.10
C ILE A 184 -21.33 -11.29 7.76
N SER A 185 -20.81 -12.51 7.66
CA SER A 185 -19.52 -12.89 8.24
C SER A 185 -18.35 -12.16 7.57
N GLY A 186 -18.43 -11.95 6.26
CA GLY A 186 -17.45 -11.21 5.47
C GLY A 186 -17.42 -9.73 5.82
N LEU A 187 -18.58 -9.12 6.08
CA LEU A 187 -18.66 -7.74 6.58
C LEU A 187 -17.98 -7.59 7.95
N ALA A 188 -18.24 -8.52 8.88
CA ALA A 188 -17.60 -8.52 10.19
C ALA A 188 -16.08 -8.65 10.07
N LEU A 189 -15.58 -9.55 9.21
CA LEU A 189 -14.16 -9.72 8.95
C LEU A 189 -13.54 -8.46 8.30
N ALA A 190 -14.24 -7.82 7.35
CA ALA A 190 -13.79 -6.61 6.70
C ALA A 190 -13.68 -5.43 7.69
N LEU A 191 -14.64 -5.29 8.60
CA LEU A 191 -14.59 -4.29 9.67
C LEU A 191 -13.41 -4.55 10.62
N ALA A 192 -13.16 -5.81 10.98
CA ALA A 192 -12.02 -6.18 11.82
C ALA A 192 -10.67 -5.93 11.13
N ALA A 193 -10.60 -6.13 9.80
CA ALA A 193 -9.39 -5.92 9.01
C ALA A 193 -9.13 -4.46 8.61
N LYS A 194 -10.14 -3.58 8.78
CA LYS A 194 -10.14 -2.19 8.31
C LYS A 194 -8.84 -1.45 8.65
N ASP A 195 -8.42 -1.46 9.91
CA ASP A 195 -7.24 -0.70 10.35
C ASP A 195 -5.94 -1.21 9.73
N THR A 196 -5.82 -2.52 9.50
CA THR A 196 -4.65 -3.10 8.83
C THR A 196 -4.57 -2.63 7.39
N ILE A 197 -5.70 -2.66 6.68
CA ILE A 197 -5.81 -2.21 5.29
C ILE A 197 -5.55 -0.71 5.19
N SER A 198 -6.15 0.09 6.07
CA SER A 198 -5.94 1.55 6.10
C SER A 198 -4.48 1.93 6.33
N ASN A 199 -3.77 1.24 7.20
CA ASN A 199 -2.34 1.50 7.42
C ASN A 199 -1.47 1.07 6.23
N PHE A 200 -1.80 -0.05 5.58
CA PHE A 200 -1.10 -0.49 4.37
C PHE A 200 -1.22 0.56 3.25
N PHE A 201 -2.44 1.00 2.94
CA PHE A 201 -2.66 2.06 1.96
C PHE A 201 -2.04 3.39 2.40
N GLY A 202 -2.05 3.68 3.71
CA GLY A 202 -1.33 4.83 4.26
C GLY A 202 0.16 4.82 3.92
N ALA A 203 0.83 3.67 4.10
CA ALA A 203 2.24 3.51 3.74
C ALA A 203 2.48 3.73 2.24
N VAL A 204 1.64 3.11 1.40
CA VAL A 204 1.73 3.25 -0.07
C VAL A 204 1.59 4.71 -0.49
N THR A 205 0.61 5.44 0.05
CA THR A 205 0.40 6.86 -0.24
C THR A 205 1.61 7.70 0.19
N VAL A 206 2.16 7.48 1.39
CA VAL A 206 3.37 8.19 1.84
C VAL A 206 4.55 7.95 0.89
N LEU A 207 4.73 6.71 0.40
CA LEU A 207 5.81 6.37 -0.52
C LEU A 207 5.64 6.96 -1.93
N LEU A 208 4.41 7.06 -2.41
CA LEU A 208 4.07 7.61 -3.73
C LEU A 208 4.12 9.14 -3.73
N ASP A 209 3.40 9.78 -2.81
CA ASP A 209 3.27 11.24 -2.77
C ASP A 209 4.49 11.92 -2.14
N ARG A 210 5.24 11.17 -1.32
CA ARG A 210 6.46 11.63 -0.61
C ARG A 210 6.27 12.99 0.07
N PRO A 211 5.24 13.15 0.94
CA PRO A 211 5.07 14.38 1.72
C PRO A 211 6.31 14.67 2.58
N PHE A 212 6.96 13.61 3.06
CA PHE A 212 8.25 13.61 3.75
C PHE A 212 9.07 12.38 3.34
N LYS A 213 10.34 12.37 3.72
CA LYS A 213 11.29 11.27 3.52
C LYS A 213 11.97 10.90 4.84
N VAL A 214 12.62 9.74 4.87
CA VAL A 214 13.52 9.38 5.96
C VAL A 214 14.61 10.45 6.09
N GLY A 215 14.86 10.90 7.32
CA GLY A 215 15.74 12.02 7.66
C GLY A 215 15.06 13.39 7.71
N ASP A 216 13.82 13.54 7.23
CA ASP A 216 13.10 14.81 7.36
C ASP A 216 12.63 14.99 8.82
N TRP A 217 12.79 16.21 9.35
CA TRP A 217 12.11 16.61 10.57
C TRP A 217 10.67 16.99 10.27
N VAL A 218 9.71 16.34 10.93
CA VAL A 218 8.28 16.52 10.69
C VAL A 218 7.53 16.81 11.97
N VAL A 219 6.41 17.53 11.84
CA VAL A 219 5.42 17.75 12.90
C VAL A 219 4.10 17.15 12.45
N VAL A 220 3.55 16.25 13.27
CA VAL A 220 2.29 15.55 13.03
C VAL A 220 1.44 15.63 14.30
N GLY A 221 0.40 16.47 14.26
CA GLY A 221 -0.41 16.75 15.43
C GLY A 221 0.44 17.27 16.60
N ALA A 222 0.45 16.56 17.73
CA ALA A 222 1.24 16.90 18.91
C ALA A 222 2.65 16.28 18.93
N SER A 223 2.99 15.45 17.93
CA SER A 223 4.28 14.76 17.85
C SER A 223 5.21 15.46 16.87
N GLN A 224 6.50 15.57 17.22
CA GLN A 224 7.52 16.11 16.33
C GLN A 224 8.83 15.35 16.45
N GLY A 225 9.56 15.27 15.33
CA GLY A 225 10.87 14.62 15.31
C GLY A 225 11.34 14.26 13.89
N GLU A 226 12.46 13.57 13.82
CA GLU A 226 13.06 13.08 12.58
C GLU A 226 12.47 11.72 12.17
N VAL A 227 12.11 11.55 10.90
CA VAL A 227 11.62 10.27 10.37
C VAL A 227 12.78 9.28 10.26
N ILE A 228 12.73 8.19 11.03
CA ILE A 228 13.76 7.14 11.04
C ILE A 228 13.48 6.12 9.94
N GLU A 229 12.24 5.62 9.90
CA GLU A 229 11.85 4.50 9.07
C GLU A 229 10.34 4.53 8.79
N ILE A 230 9.96 4.15 7.57
CA ILE A 230 8.57 3.97 7.15
C ILE A 230 8.34 2.47 6.96
N ASN A 231 7.68 1.84 7.93
CA ASN A 231 7.28 0.44 7.87
C ASN A 231 5.91 0.27 7.20
N LEU A 232 5.49 -0.98 6.96
CA LEU A 232 4.19 -1.28 6.31
C LEU A 232 2.97 -0.72 7.05
N ARG A 233 3.00 -0.72 8.39
CA ARG A 233 1.88 -0.27 9.23
C ARG A 233 2.14 1.05 9.95
N THR A 234 3.40 1.34 10.26
CA THR A 234 3.79 2.44 11.13
C THR A 234 5.00 3.19 10.57
N THR A 235 5.13 4.45 10.94
CA THR A 235 6.35 5.24 10.72
C THR A 235 6.95 5.56 12.08
N LEU A 236 8.26 5.41 12.19
CA LEU A 236 9.04 5.69 13.40
C LEU A 236 9.62 7.10 13.31
N ILE A 237 9.39 7.90 14.34
CA ILE A 237 9.86 9.27 14.44
C ILE A 237 10.72 9.41 15.71
N ARG A 238 11.95 9.89 15.57
CA ARG A 238 12.86 10.19 16.68
C ARG A 238 12.67 11.61 17.17
N THR A 239 12.30 11.77 18.43
CA THR A 239 12.11 13.09 19.04
C THR A 239 13.46 13.77 19.32
N GLY A 240 13.42 15.08 19.62
CA GLY A 240 14.61 15.83 20.01
C GLY A 240 15.24 15.42 21.35
N ILE A 241 14.58 14.54 22.12
CA ILE A 241 15.14 13.93 23.34
C ILE A 241 15.54 12.46 23.13
N ASP A 242 15.71 12.05 21.87
CA ASP A 242 16.13 10.70 21.45
C ASP A 242 15.16 9.56 21.85
N THR A 243 13.87 9.87 21.98
CA THR A 243 12.82 8.84 22.13
C THR A 243 12.18 8.53 20.78
N VAL A 244 11.60 7.33 20.63
CA VAL A 244 10.93 6.91 19.39
C VAL A 244 9.42 6.94 19.55
N ILE A 245 8.75 7.73 18.71
CA ILE A 245 7.30 7.76 18.56
C ILE A 245 6.93 6.87 17.38
N THR A 246 5.98 5.96 17.59
CA THR A 246 5.42 5.10 16.55
C THR A 246 4.07 5.64 16.10
N ILE A 247 3.96 6.07 14.85
CA ILE A 247 2.72 6.62 14.30
C ILE A 247 2.13 5.65 13.27
N PRO A 248 0.85 5.25 13.37
CA PRO A 248 0.18 4.49 12.32
C PRO A 248 0.16 5.26 11.00
N ASN A 249 0.49 4.60 9.89
CA ASN A 249 0.55 5.26 8.59
C ASN A 249 -0.80 5.84 8.15
N ALA A 250 -1.91 5.24 8.57
CA ALA A 250 -3.25 5.77 8.33
C ALA A 250 -3.42 7.19 8.92
N ASN A 251 -2.75 7.49 10.04
CA ASN A 251 -2.82 8.81 10.68
C ASN A 251 -2.00 9.86 9.91
N LEU A 252 -0.89 9.46 9.29
CA LEU A 252 -0.02 10.37 8.53
C LEU A 252 -0.68 10.89 7.25
N VAL A 253 -1.59 10.10 6.69
CA VAL A 253 -2.33 10.48 5.48
C VAL A 253 -3.61 11.25 5.83
N SER A 254 -4.17 11.05 7.03
CA SER A 254 -5.40 11.73 7.47
C SER A 254 -5.15 13.04 8.24
N THR A 255 -3.92 13.29 8.69
CA THR A 255 -3.55 14.47 9.48
C THR A 255 -2.59 15.37 8.67
N PRO A 256 -2.69 16.71 8.76
CA PRO A 256 -1.69 17.59 8.19
C PRO A 256 -0.30 17.30 8.75
N VAL A 257 0.69 17.22 7.85
CA VAL A 257 2.10 17.02 8.20
C VAL A 257 2.91 18.24 7.79
N GLU A 258 3.50 18.93 8.77
CA GLU A 258 4.45 19.99 8.49
C GLU A 258 5.85 19.38 8.32
N ASN A 259 6.46 19.57 7.16
CA ASN A 259 7.80 19.06 6.87
C ASN A 259 8.84 20.18 6.95
N TYR A 260 9.66 20.14 7.99
CA TYR A 260 10.72 21.12 8.22
C TYR A 260 11.95 20.86 7.34
N GLY A 261 12.13 19.64 6.84
CA GLY A 261 13.18 19.29 5.87
C GLY A 261 12.98 19.92 4.48
N LYS A 262 11.75 20.33 4.14
CA LYS A 262 11.42 21.03 2.88
C LYS A 262 11.41 22.56 2.99
N ARG A 263 11.91 23.13 4.10
CA ARG A 263 11.96 24.60 4.28
C ARG A 263 12.89 25.24 3.25
N ARG A 264 12.44 26.36 2.67
CA ARG A 264 13.26 27.21 1.80
C ARG A 264 14.11 28.21 2.59
N TRP A 265 13.65 28.58 3.78
CA TRP A 265 14.30 29.53 4.69
C TRP A 265 13.74 29.35 6.09
N ARG A 266 14.45 29.87 7.10
CA ARG A 266 14.00 29.88 8.50
C ARG A 266 13.63 31.30 8.91
N ARG A 267 12.33 31.55 9.10
CA ARG A 267 11.84 32.84 9.56
C ARG A 267 12.17 33.03 11.03
N TRP A 268 12.81 34.14 11.37
CA TRP A 268 13.01 34.57 12.75
C TRP A 268 12.39 35.95 12.96
N GLN A 269 11.65 36.08 14.06
CA GLN A 269 11.02 37.33 14.47
C GLN A 269 11.37 37.60 15.93
N SER A 270 11.68 38.85 16.24
CA SER A 270 12.00 39.28 17.60
C SER A 270 11.47 40.68 17.86
N MET A 271 11.22 40.97 19.13
CA MET A 271 10.80 42.28 19.62
C MET A 271 11.89 42.81 20.53
N LEU A 272 12.39 44.00 20.23
CA LEU A 272 13.34 44.75 21.04
C LEU A 272 12.57 45.82 21.80
N HIS A 273 12.90 45.97 23.08
CA HIS A 273 12.24 46.93 23.96
C HIS A 273 13.25 48.00 24.37
N PHE A 274 12.98 49.26 24.05
CA PHE A 274 13.81 50.41 24.41
C PHE A 274 13.12 51.29 25.45
N ASP A 275 13.86 52.14 26.16
CA ASP A 275 13.29 53.09 27.11
C ASP A 275 12.28 54.02 26.43
N LEU A 276 11.16 54.31 27.09
CA LEU A 276 10.13 55.24 26.61
C LEU A 276 10.66 56.65 26.35
N ASN A 277 11.72 57.05 27.07
CA ASN A 277 12.36 58.36 26.94
C ASN A 277 13.42 58.40 25.83
N SER A 278 13.57 57.33 25.05
CA SER A 278 14.52 57.30 23.92
C SER A 278 14.13 58.33 22.87
N ASN A 279 15.13 59.02 22.30
CA ASN A 279 14.89 59.99 21.23
C ASN A 279 14.32 59.27 19.99
N PRO A 280 13.15 59.70 19.45
CA PRO A 280 12.58 59.13 18.23
C PRO A 280 13.54 59.09 17.04
N ASP A 281 14.36 60.12 16.85
CA ASP A 281 15.31 60.18 15.74
C ASP A 281 16.36 59.07 15.82
N ASN A 282 16.83 58.76 17.04
CA ASN A 282 17.79 57.68 17.29
C ASN A 282 17.15 56.30 17.08
N VAL A 283 15.86 56.15 17.44
CA VAL A 283 15.11 54.91 17.22
C VAL A 283 14.90 54.67 15.71
N GLU A 284 14.60 55.72 14.95
CA GLU A 284 14.48 55.63 13.50
C GLU A 284 15.83 55.26 12.84
N ALA A 285 16.91 55.94 13.21
CA ALA A 285 18.25 55.65 12.68
C ALA A 285 18.71 54.22 13.02
N PHE A 286 18.48 53.76 14.26
CA PHE A 286 18.76 52.38 14.66
C PHE A 286 17.97 51.37 13.83
N ARG A 287 16.67 51.62 13.61
CA ARG A 287 15.81 50.75 12.82
C ARG A 287 16.33 50.60 11.39
N ASP A 288 16.78 51.69 10.78
CA ASP A 288 17.30 51.69 9.41
C ASP A 288 18.65 50.98 9.32
N ASP A 289 19.54 51.18 10.30
CA ASP A 289 20.82 50.46 10.36
C ASP A 289 20.65 48.96 10.60
N VAL A 290 19.69 48.55 11.43
CA VAL A 290 19.36 47.12 11.61
C VAL A 290 18.80 46.54 10.32
N LEU A 291 17.92 47.25 9.62
CA LEU A 291 17.40 46.79 8.33
C LEU A 291 18.52 46.65 7.31
N LYS A 292 19.44 47.62 7.26
CA LYS A 292 20.63 47.56 6.39
C LYS A 292 21.52 46.37 6.73
N SER A 293 21.78 46.11 8.01
CA SER A 293 22.54 44.93 8.47
C SER A 293 21.87 43.62 8.03
N ILE A 294 20.54 43.54 8.09
CA ILE A 294 19.80 42.39 7.56
C ILE A 294 20.07 42.24 6.05
N MET A 295 19.92 43.30 5.26
CA MET A 295 20.10 43.25 3.80
C MET A 295 21.55 42.96 3.36
N GLU A 296 22.55 43.39 4.14
CA GLU A 296 23.97 43.15 3.84
C GLU A 296 24.45 41.77 4.32
N ASN A 297 23.67 41.06 5.16
CA ASN A 297 24.06 39.78 5.71
C ASN A 297 23.81 38.64 4.70
N ALA A 298 24.92 38.04 4.23
CA ALA A 298 24.92 36.92 3.29
C ALA A 298 24.19 35.65 3.79
N ALA A 299 23.94 35.52 5.09
CA ALA A 299 23.19 34.41 5.68
C ALA A 299 21.66 34.66 5.70
N THR A 300 21.18 35.78 5.16
CA THR A 300 19.76 36.12 5.08
C THR A 300 19.22 36.00 3.66
N MET A 301 17.90 35.87 3.54
CA MET A 301 17.19 35.79 2.26
C MET A 301 15.86 36.55 2.35
N ASN A 302 15.22 36.77 1.20
CA ASN A 302 13.89 37.37 1.10
C ASN A 302 13.85 38.78 1.70
N GLU A 303 14.75 39.63 1.19
CA GLU A 303 14.94 41.02 1.61
C GLU A 303 13.63 41.82 1.54
N ASP A 304 12.84 41.64 0.47
CA ASP A 304 11.55 42.33 0.26
C ASP A 304 10.54 42.09 1.39
N SER A 305 10.62 40.93 2.06
CA SER A 305 9.74 40.57 3.18
C SER A 305 10.41 40.78 4.54
N SER A 306 11.68 41.15 4.57
CA SER A 306 12.42 41.42 5.80
C SER A 306 12.21 42.88 6.21
N TRP A 307 12.02 43.11 7.51
CA TRP A 307 11.69 44.46 8.00
C TRP A 307 12.13 44.63 9.45
N CYS A 308 12.42 45.89 9.80
CA CYS A 308 12.58 46.38 11.16
C CYS A 308 11.70 47.62 11.29
N ARG A 309 10.77 47.64 12.26
CA ARG A 309 9.78 48.71 12.41
C ARG A 309 9.41 48.89 13.88
N VAL A 310 9.05 50.12 14.26
CA VAL A 310 8.37 50.36 15.54
C VAL A 310 7.00 49.70 15.45
N ASN A 311 6.74 48.74 16.33
CA ASN A 311 5.52 47.96 16.36
C ASN A 311 4.47 48.59 17.28
N ASP A 312 4.89 49.03 18.47
CA ASP A 312 4.02 49.65 19.46
C ASP A 312 4.81 50.58 20.39
N ILE A 313 4.10 51.45 21.11
CA ILE A 313 4.63 52.20 22.25
C ILE A 313 3.84 51.75 23.48
N SER A 314 4.44 50.89 24.28
CA SER A 314 3.83 50.35 25.48
C SER A 314 3.87 51.37 26.64
N ALA A 315 3.23 51.03 27.77
CA ALA A 315 3.27 51.89 28.96
C ALA A 315 4.70 52.12 29.51
N THR A 316 5.65 51.25 29.14
CA THR A 316 6.99 51.22 29.73
C THR A 316 8.13 51.25 28.71
N SER A 317 7.86 50.95 27.43
CA SER A 317 8.90 50.79 26.40
C SER A 317 8.42 51.22 25.02
N ILE A 318 9.39 51.60 24.18
CA ILE A 318 9.20 51.65 22.72
C ILE A 318 9.55 50.27 22.18
N ASP A 319 8.61 49.64 21.48
CA ASP A 319 8.75 48.27 21.01
C ASP A 319 9.08 48.26 19.52
N VAL A 320 10.29 47.81 19.18
CA VAL A 320 10.78 47.69 17.81
C VAL A 320 10.78 46.22 17.43
N SER A 321 9.97 45.85 16.45
CA SER A 321 9.87 44.48 15.95
C SER A 321 10.73 44.32 14.70
N LEU A 322 11.40 43.18 14.61
CA LEU A 322 12.21 42.80 13.46
C LEU A 322 11.83 41.41 12.96
N ASN A 323 11.84 41.25 11.65
CA ASN A 323 11.54 40.02 10.93
C ASN A 323 12.58 39.81 9.84
N LEU A 324 13.18 38.63 9.82
CA LEU A 324 14.13 38.24 8.79
C LEU A 324 14.03 36.74 8.50
N TYR A 325 14.62 36.32 7.39
CA TYR A 325 14.65 34.92 6.97
C TYR A 325 16.09 34.46 6.81
N TRP A 326 16.50 33.44 7.56
CA TRP A 326 17.82 32.84 7.44
C TRP A 326 17.87 31.86 6.26
N ASP A 327 18.94 31.95 5.47
CA ASP A 327 19.34 30.96 4.47
C ASP A 327 20.42 30.05 5.06
N VAL A 328 20.02 29.21 6.02
CA VAL A 328 20.91 28.28 6.72
C VAL A 328 20.31 26.88 6.73
N GLN A 329 21.18 25.87 6.60
CA GLN A 329 20.75 24.47 6.46
C GLN A 329 20.29 23.89 7.80
N GLY A 330 21.04 24.14 8.88
CA GLY A 330 20.84 23.51 10.18
C GLY A 330 20.33 24.43 11.29
N GLY A 331 19.83 23.82 12.36
CA GLY A 331 19.51 24.54 13.61
C GLY A 331 20.76 24.93 14.42
N ALA A 332 21.93 24.37 14.12
CA ALA A 332 23.20 24.83 14.72
C ALA A 332 23.63 26.16 14.09
N ASP A 333 23.69 26.20 12.76
CA ASP A 333 24.04 27.40 11.98
C ASP A 333 23.07 28.56 12.28
N GLU A 334 21.75 28.28 12.35
CA GLU A 334 20.76 29.28 12.75
C GLU A 334 21.07 29.88 14.12
N ARG A 335 21.48 29.07 15.10
CA ARG A 335 21.81 29.57 16.44
C ARG A 335 23.06 30.45 16.41
N GLN A 336 24.07 30.07 15.63
CA GLN A 336 25.31 30.82 15.49
C GLN A 336 25.09 32.17 14.79
N GLU A 337 24.41 32.18 13.65
CA GLU A 337 24.11 33.42 12.92
C GLU A 337 23.18 34.34 13.71
N LYS A 338 22.20 33.76 14.42
CA LYS A 338 21.36 34.52 15.33
C LYS A 338 22.14 35.14 16.47
N GLU A 339 23.08 34.43 17.09
CA GLU A 339 23.94 34.98 18.14
C GLU A 339 24.76 36.17 17.60
N LYS A 340 25.45 35.98 16.48
CA LYS A 340 26.25 37.03 15.83
C LYS A 340 25.41 38.28 15.54
N PHE A 341 24.23 38.09 14.94
CA PHE A 341 23.32 39.19 14.61
C PHE A 341 22.77 39.89 15.85
N LEU A 342 22.42 39.15 16.92
CA LEU A 342 21.97 39.75 18.17
C LEU A 342 23.06 40.63 18.81
N LEU A 343 24.32 40.19 18.79
CA LEU A 343 25.44 40.98 19.30
C LEU A 343 25.68 42.25 18.46
N GLU A 344 25.52 42.17 17.15
CA GLU A 344 25.58 43.33 16.25
C GLU A 344 24.45 44.32 16.53
N VAL A 345 23.21 43.84 16.68
CA VAL A 345 22.05 44.65 17.07
C VAL A 345 22.29 45.35 18.41
N MET A 346 22.88 44.67 19.40
CA MET A 346 23.25 45.28 20.67
C MET A 346 24.28 46.40 20.50
N GLN A 347 25.27 46.22 19.62
CA GLN A 347 26.27 47.25 19.34
C GLN A 347 25.67 48.44 18.59
N LEU A 348 24.76 48.22 17.63
CA LEU A 348 24.03 49.27 16.94
C LEU A 348 23.19 50.09 17.92
N ALA A 349 22.47 49.44 18.84
CA ALA A 349 21.69 50.13 19.86
C ALA A 349 22.59 51.04 20.72
N LYS A 350 23.77 50.56 21.12
CA LYS A 350 24.74 51.35 21.89
C LYS A 350 25.29 52.56 21.12
N ASN A 351 25.54 52.40 19.81
CA ASN A 351 26.04 53.48 18.96
C ASN A 351 25.01 54.61 18.79
N HIS A 352 23.72 54.28 18.81
CA HIS A 352 22.59 55.21 18.74
C HIS A 352 22.14 55.73 20.12
N GLU A 353 22.93 55.48 21.17
CA GLU A 353 22.64 55.86 22.57
C GLU A 353 21.30 55.30 23.10
N LEU A 354 20.80 54.23 22.47
CA LEU A 354 19.59 53.55 22.89
C LEU A 354 19.90 52.60 24.05
N ARG A 355 19.01 52.59 25.05
CA ARG A 355 19.08 51.67 26.17
C ARG A 355 17.94 50.69 26.07
N PHE A 356 18.28 49.41 26.13
CA PHE A 356 17.28 48.37 26.30
C PHE A 356 16.52 48.59 27.60
N TYR A 357 15.21 48.35 27.57
CA TYR A 357 14.33 48.51 28.70
C TYR A 357 14.79 47.62 29.88
N ASP A 358 15.03 48.24 31.03
CA ASP A 358 15.30 47.56 32.30
C ASP A 358 14.31 48.05 33.36
N ASN A 359 13.46 47.14 33.84
CA ASN A 359 12.44 47.44 34.85
C ASN A 359 13.02 47.95 36.18
N ARG A 360 14.30 47.67 36.48
CA ARG A 360 14.94 48.04 37.77
C ARG A 360 15.35 49.51 37.84
N ILE A 361 15.65 50.14 36.71
CA ILE A 361 16.19 51.51 36.67
C ILE A 361 15.11 52.55 37.02
N ARG A 362 13.84 52.28 36.73
CA ARG A 362 12.72 53.20 37.04
C ARG A 362 12.22 53.12 38.49
N GLN A 363 12.47 52.05 39.23
CA GLN A 363 12.05 51.97 40.64
C GLN A 363 12.90 52.85 41.58
N GLN A 364 13.95 53.49 41.06
CA GLN A 364 14.88 54.34 41.81
C GLN A 364 14.78 55.83 41.47
N MET A 365 13.84 56.24 40.60
CA MET A 365 13.61 57.64 40.23
C MET A 365 12.31 58.20 40.82
#